data_AF-A0AAW2CTJ5-F1
#
_entry.id   AF-A0AAW2CTJ5-F1
#
_cell.length_a   1.000
_cell.length_b   1.000
_cell.length_c   1.000
_cell.angle_alpha   90.00
_cell.angle_beta   90.00
_cell.angle_gamma   90.00
#
_symmetry.space_group_name_H-M   'P 1'
#
loop_
_entity.id
_entity.type
_entity.pdbx_description
1 polymer ?
#
loop_
_entity_poly.entity_id
_entity_poly.type
_entity_poly.pdbx_seq_one_letter_code
_entity_poly.pdbx_strand_id
1 'polypeptide(L)'
;MVNKAWRIIPRPLLETVLNNHAQHHRVPQPLILHGPRGVGKTTLILERLLGEWSKGPHLTGYIDFAESIEDHHPQFNKSFPWASWSNCPPPTLSSCRTKLEHTLESMVEKGVKLGTIGSHQIFTTLSKWHGLNTALRRVIQSNNAASKSAVVDKASPSVLWDRAVFALSARCNAQEIDGVLGLSEKWKGLSIEEASYFREAYLALRLAKEVITVQHGWRANAIAHLNRTGGFSRSLAHSCTDWPCLLLELLSQAAEIDHFQPKLVINNIDVLRNATLNDDSSVSASMYHDSLIWRMIALGANERCLPIILVTSDSYYSYQAYLDFGFTDIFISREMFGWTPQEAKMHMVTDYFSPSEWTVIAEVLGPIPRHLFELYALKQSDYYQKVMGDKGSTFEDIVDAYLAFLQITVVNPAMDNALELLKKFAVDARNGKISKDKLRFGAPWRHPPKTDDPTQCMEWAKLQLMDFVQCLVNTEFGVNYLADCSLEIFDDPSAVALVEVGLLYAQRDPSFIRPISRGIQRCLVRWLVQQRMQMNFQNLLQYLWQRIIRGRSYRHLMLEAGYK
;
A
#
# COMPACT_ATOMS: atom_id res chain seq x y z
N MET A 1 10.55 -20.92 22.44
CA MET A 1 10.80 -20.37 21.09
C MET A 1 10.63 -21.48 20.07
N VAL A 2 10.04 -21.20 18.90
CA VAL A 2 9.89 -22.21 17.84
C VAL A 2 11.28 -22.60 17.33
N ASN A 3 11.76 -23.80 17.65
CA ASN A 3 13.12 -24.24 17.31
C ASN A 3 13.36 -24.47 15.80
N LYS A 4 12.31 -24.45 14.98
CA LYS A 4 12.36 -24.62 13.53
C LYS A 4 11.88 -23.35 12.84
N ALA A 5 12.74 -22.72 12.04
CA ALA A 5 12.39 -21.54 11.25
C ALA A 5 11.19 -21.85 10.33
N TRP A 6 10.23 -20.93 10.25
CA TRP A 6 9.05 -21.11 9.41
C TRP A 6 9.48 -21.27 7.95
N ARG A 7 9.06 -22.36 7.31
CA ARG A 7 9.44 -22.65 5.92
C ARG A 7 8.68 -21.75 4.97
N ILE A 8 9.42 -20.91 4.24
CA ILE A 8 8.85 -20.10 3.16
C ILE A 8 8.70 -20.99 1.93
N ILE A 9 7.46 -21.34 1.62
CA ILE A 9 7.14 -22.24 0.51
C ILE A 9 7.31 -21.50 -0.82
N PRO A 10 8.04 -22.08 -1.78
CA PRO A 10 8.16 -21.53 -3.12
C PRO A 10 6.81 -21.32 -3.79
N ARG A 11 6.69 -20.24 -4.57
CA ARG A 11 5.52 -19.99 -5.41
C ARG A 11 5.95 -19.87 -6.86
N PRO A 12 6.23 -20.98 -7.57
CA PRO A 12 6.93 -20.94 -8.86
C PRO A 12 6.28 -19.99 -9.86
N LEU A 13 4.97 -20.04 -10.04
CA LEU A 13 4.27 -19.14 -10.98
C LEU A 13 4.43 -17.65 -10.60
N LEU A 14 4.26 -17.33 -9.31
CA LEU A 14 4.39 -15.95 -8.83
C LEU A 14 5.83 -15.46 -8.89
N GLU A 15 6.78 -16.29 -8.45
CA GLU A 15 8.21 -16.01 -8.51
C GLU A 15 8.65 -15.81 -9.95
N THR A 16 8.19 -16.64 -10.91
CA THR A 16 8.46 -16.45 -12.33
C THR A 16 7.92 -15.13 -12.84
N VAL A 17 6.67 -14.77 -12.53
CA VAL A 17 6.10 -13.47 -12.97
C VAL A 17 6.88 -12.28 -12.40
N LEU A 18 7.19 -12.32 -11.09
CA LEU A 18 7.94 -11.26 -10.41
C LEU A 18 9.37 -11.16 -10.95
N ASN A 19 10.06 -12.30 -11.12
CA ASN A 19 11.41 -12.33 -11.67
C ASN A 19 11.44 -11.88 -13.13
N ASN A 20 10.50 -12.34 -13.95
CA ASN A 20 10.38 -11.88 -15.33
C ASN A 20 10.24 -10.35 -15.35
N HIS A 21 9.35 -9.77 -14.54
CA HIS A 21 9.21 -8.32 -14.48
C HIS A 21 10.49 -7.62 -13.98
N ALA A 22 11.08 -8.12 -12.88
CA ALA A 22 12.25 -7.53 -12.22
C ALA A 22 13.58 -7.71 -12.97
N GLN A 23 13.66 -8.63 -13.94
CA GLN A 23 14.84 -8.88 -14.77
C GLN A 23 14.88 -8.00 -16.03
N HIS A 24 13.77 -7.39 -16.43
CA HIS A 24 13.81 -6.38 -17.49
C HIS A 24 14.48 -5.11 -16.95
N HIS A 25 15.36 -4.50 -17.72
CA HIS A 25 15.99 -3.22 -17.33
C HIS A 25 15.02 -2.04 -17.50
N ARG A 26 14.05 -2.13 -18.42
CA ARG A 26 12.93 -1.18 -18.58
C ARG A 26 11.63 -1.89 -18.94
N VAL A 27 10.51 -1.37 -18.44
CA VAL A 27 9.16 -1.92 -18.58
C VAL A 27 8.15 -0.81 -18.94
N PRO A 28 7.06 -1.14 -19.65
CA PRO A 28 6.07 -0.15 -20.04
C PRO A 28 5.09 0.22 -18.92
N GLN A 29 4.95 -0.60 -17.89
CA GLN A 29 3.92 -0.47 -16.86
C GLN A 29 4.41 -1.02 -15.51
N PRO A 30 3.96 -0.46 -14.37
CA PRO A 30 4.19 -1.06 -13.06
C PRO A 30 3.48 -2.41 -12.90
N LEU A 31 4.05 -3.27 -12.06
CA LEU A 31 3.41 -4.51 -11.61
C LEU A 31 2.80 -4.31 -10.23
N ILE A 32 1.55 -4.70 -10.03
CA ILE A 32 0.89 -4.68 -8.73
C ILE A 32 0.64 -6.09 -8.22
N LEU A 33 1.29 -6.42 -7.11
CA LEU A 33 1.10 -7.65 -6.37
C LEU A 33 0.15 -7.41 -5.19
N HIS A 34 -1.08 -7.90 -5.32
CA HIS A 34 -2.08 -7.70 -4.29
C HIS A 34 -2.90 -8.96 -4.01
N GLY A 35 -3.67 -8.90 -2.94
CA GLY A 35 -4.45 -10.02 -2.43
C GLY A 35 -4.74 -9.85 -0.94
N PRO A 36 -5.49 -10.75 -0.32
CA PRO A 36 -5.87 -10.66 1.08
C PRO A 36 -4.64 -10.70 2.00
N ARG A 37 -4.83 -10.20 3.21
CA ARG A 37 -3.79 -10.18 4.25
C ARG A 37 -3.46 -11.61 4.69
N GLY A 38 -2.23 -11.82 5.15
CA GLY A 38 -1.78 -13.12 5.67
C GLY A 38 -1.35 -14.14 4.61
N VAL A 39 -1.46 -13.85 3.30
CA VAL A 39 -1.04 -14.78 2.24
C VAL A 39 0.47 -14.81 1.98
N GLY A 40 1.28 -13.99 2.66
CA GLY A 40 2.75 -14.06 2.61
C GLY A 40 3.43 -13.32 1.46
N LYS A 41 2.80 -12.29 0.88
CA LYS A 41 3.36 -11.48 -0.24
C LYS A 41 4.68 -10.80 0.14
N THR A 42 4.68 -10.05 1.24
CA THR A 42 5.86 -9.31 1.72
C THR A 42 6.98 -10.27 2.12
N THR A 43 6.66 -11.36 2.82
CA THR A 43 7.64 -12.40 3.18
C THR A 43 8.29 -13.05 1.96
N LEU A 44 7.52 -13.34 0.90
CA LEU A 44 8.07 -13.84 -0.36
C LEU A 44 9.10 -12.87 -0.94
N ILE A 45 8.78 -11.57 -0.99
CA ILE A 45 9.67 -10.57 -1.55
C ILE A 45 10.94 -10.45 -0.70
N LEU A 46 10.79 -10.19 0.61
CA LEU A 46 11.91 -9.90 1.50
C LEU A 46 12.88 -11.08 1.62
N GLU A 47 12.35 -12.27 1.86
CA GLU A 47 13.16 -13.42 2.29
C GLU A 47 13.61 -14.33 1.14
N ARG A 48 12.98 -14.22 -0.05
CA ARG A 48 13.33 -15.07 -1.21
C ARG A 48 13.81 -14.29 -2.42
N LEU A 49 13.23 -13.13 -2.71
CA LEU A 49 13.47 -12.44 -4.00
C LEU A 49 14.44 -11.26 -3.87
N LEU A 50 14.32 -10.48 -2.80
CA LEU A 50 15.06 -9.21 -2.63
C LEU A 50 16.57 -9.42 -2.62
N GLY A 51 17.04 -10.52 -2.01
CA GLY A 51 18.45 -10.89 -1.98
C GLY A 51 19.03 -11.08 -3.39
N GLU A 52 18.34 -11.82 -4.26
CA GLU A 52 18.76 -12.01 -5.66
C GLU A 52 18.63 -10.72 -6.47
N TRP A 53 17.56 -9.96 -6.26
CA TRP A 53 17.33 -8.68 -6.95
C TRP A 53 18.31 -7.57 -6.57
N SER A 54 19.10 -7.76 -5.52
CA SER A 54 20.11 -6.81 -5.06
C SER A 54 21.55 -7.24 -5.39
N LYS A 55 21.73 -8.39 -6.06
CA LYS A 55 23.04 -8.83 -6.55
C LYS A 55 23.39 -8.09 -7.84
N GLY A 56 24.61 -7.55 -7.90
CA GLY A 56 25.11 -6.82 -9.07
C GLY A 56 24.99 -7.66 -10.35
N PRO A 57 24.54 -7.09 -11.48
CA PRO A 57 24.35 -5.67 -11.81
C PRO A 57 23.01 -5.05 -11.36
N HIS A 58 22.18 -5.81 -10.63
CA HIS A 58 20.88 -5.32 -10.17
C HIS A 58 20.98 -4.46 -8.91
N LEU A 59 20.12 -3.46 -8.84
CA LEU A 59 19.95 -2.60 -7.67
C LEU A 59 18.47 -2.51 -7.33
N THR A 60 18.09 -2.90 -6.11
CA THR A 60 16.70 -2.77 -5.66
C THR A 60 16.56 -1.71 -4.58
N GLY A 61 15.67 -0.76 -4.79
CA GLY A 61 15.12 0.07 -3.72
C GLY A 61 13.90 -0.61 -3.12
N TYR A 62 13.88 -0.80 -1.81
CA TYR A 62 12.72 -1.31 -1.09
C TYR A 62 12.20 -0.23 -0.15
N ILE A 63 10.89 0.01 -0.19
CA ILE A 63 10.20 0.98 0.66
C ILE A 63 9.03 0.26 1.30
N ASP A 64 8.87 0.41 2.61
CA ASP A 64 7.64 0.04 3.31
C ASP A 64 7.03 1.28 3.96
N PHE A 65 5.86 1.71 3.49
CA PHE A 65 5.18 2.88 4.06
C PHE A 65 4.55 2.61 5.42
N ALA A 66 4.38 1.35 5.80
CA ALA A 66 3.84 0.97 7.11
C ALA A 66 4.92 0.86 8.20
N GLU A 67 6.19 1.03 7.84
CA GLU A 67 7.32 0.81 8.75
C GLU A 67 7.28 1.66 10.02
N SER A 68 6.79 2.90 9.93
CA SER A 68 6.70 3.80 11.09
C SER A 68 5.54 3.47 12.05
N ILE A 69 4.71 2.48 11.74
CA ILE A 69 3.59 2.06 12.59
C ILE A 69 4.11 0.99 13.57
N GLU A 70 4.68 1.47 14.69
CA GLU A 70 5.48 0.62 15.58
C GLU A 70 4.74 -0.60 16.13
N ASP A 71 3.47 -0.41 16.50
CA ASP A 71 2.63 -1.43 17.10
C ASP A 71 2.37 -2.65 16.20
N HIS A 72 2.58 -2.50 14.89
CA HIS A 72 2.16 -3.49 13.89
C HIS A 72 3.23 -3.78 12.83
N HIS A 73 4.52 -3.52 13.09
CA HIS A 73 5.59 -3.79 12.13
C HIS A 73 6.62 -4.84 12.62
N PRO A 74 7.03 -5.80 11.75
CA PRO A 74 8.02 -6.84 12.09
C PRO A 74 9.35 -6.33 12.62
N GLN A 75 9.79 -5.15 12.19
CA GLN A 75 11.05 -4.57 12.67
C GLN A 75 11.07 -4.30 14.18
N PHE A 76 9.88 -4.16 14.79
CA PHE A 76 9.72 -3.95 16.24
C PHE A 76 9.26 -5.22 16.96
N ASN A 77 9.50 -6.40 16.38
CA ASN A 77 9.05 -7.69 16.88
C ASN A 77 7.52 -7.80 17.00
N LYS A 78 6.79 -7.08 16.15
CA LYS A 78 5.32 -7.15 16.04
C LYS A 78 4.92 -7.86 14.74
N SER A 79 3.63 -8.15 14.58
CA SER A 79 3.11 -8.70 13.33
C SER A 79 2.34 -7.63 12.57
N PHE A 80 2.35 -7.69 11.23
CA PHE A 80 1.46 -6.88 10.40
C PHE A 80 0.00 -7.01 10.86
N PRO A 81 -0.86 -5.99 10.77
CA PRO A 81 -2.23 -6.12 11.24
C PRO A 81 -3.02 -7.07 10.33
N TRP A 82 -3.99 -7.79 10.90
CA TRP A 82 -4.97 -8.56 10.10
C TRP A 82 -6.02 -7.64 9.48
N ALA A 83 -6.37 -6.57 10.20
CA ALA A 83 -7.26 -5.53 9.73
C ALA A 83 -6.53 -4.55 8.79
N SER A 84 -7.27 -3.62 8.21
CA SER A 84 -6.68 -2.60 7.34
C SER A 84 -5.72 -1.67 8.08
N TRP A 85 -4.69 -1.20 7.39
CA TRP A 85 -3.78 -0.17 7.93
C TRP A 85 -4.51 1.14 8.21
N SER A 86 -5.66 1.39 7.58
CA SER A 86 -6.55 2.51 7.91
C SER A 86 -7.11 2.46 9.34
N ASN A 87 -7.09 1.30 10.00
CA ASN A 87 -7.46 1.17 11.41
C ASN A 87 -6.30 1.49 12.36
N CYS A 88 -5.07 1.58 11.86
CA CYS A 88 -3.92 2.00 12.63
C CYS A 88 -3.77 3.52 12.55
N PRO A 89 -3.11 4.17 13.53
CA PRO A 89 -2.72 5.55 13.40
C PRO A 89 -1.92 5.75 12.10
N PRO A 90 -2.42 6.57 11.16
CA PRO A 90 -1.77 6.73 9.86
C PRO A 90 -0.44 7.49 10.03
N PRO A 91 0.61 7.11 9.28
CA PRO A 91 1.85 7.86 9.28
C PRO A 91 1.64 9.25 8.65
N THR A 92 2.61 10.13 8.86
CA THR A 92 2.57 11.46 8.25
C THR A 92 3.00 11.39 6.78
N LEU A 93 2.35 12.17 5.91
CA LEU A 93 2.71 12.23 4.49
C LEU A 93 4.17 12.67 4.30
N SER A 94 4.66 13.59 5.14
CA SER A 94 6.06 14.00 5.10
C SER A 94 7.01 12.84 5.39
N SER A 95 6.69 11.95 6.34
CA SER A 95 7.53 10.78 6.63
C SER A 95 7.56 9.82 5.44
N CYS A 96 6.40 9.50 4.87
CA CYS A 96 6.32 8.65 3.67
C CYS A 96 7.08 9.27 2.49
N ARG A 97 6.93 10.58 2.25
CA ARG A 97 7.64 11.30 1.19
C ARG A 97 9.15 11.24 1.40
N THR A 98 9.64 11.61 2.58
CA THR A 98 11.07 11.57 2.89
C THR A 98 11.65 10.18 2.67
N LYS A 99 10.92 9.13 3.04
CA LYS A 99 11.36 7.76 2.85
C LYS A 99 11.46 7.37 1.37
N LEU A 100 10.46 7.74 0.57
CA LEU A 100 10.48 7.54 -0.88
C LEU A 100 11.65 8.29 -1.53
N GLU A 101 11.79 9.58 -1.22
CA GLU A 101 12.84 10.44 -1.76
C GLU A 101 14.22 9.91 -1.37
N HIS A 102 14.46 9.58 -0.10
CA HIS A 102 15.74 9.07 0.37
C HIS A 102 16.13 7.74 -0.30
N THR A 103 15.18 6.81 -0.47
CA THR A 103 15.47 5.55 -1.19
C THR A 103 15.82 5.81 -2.66
N LEU A 104 15.07 6.67 -3.35
CA LEU A 104 15.36 7.03 -4.74
C LEU A 104 16.68 7.78 -4.89
N GLU A 105 16.98 8.72 -3.97
CA GLU A 105 18.24 9.45 -3.91
C GLU A 105 19.41 8.48 -3.74
N SER A 106 19.32 7.56 -2.78
CA SER A 106 20.35 6.53 -2.57
C SER A 106 20.58 5.67 -3.82
N MET A 107 19.52 5.36 -4.57
CA MET A 107 19.64 4.63 -5.82
C MET A 107 20.32 5.45 -6.92
N VAL A 108 19.95 6.73 -7.07
CA VAL A 108 20.55 7.63 -8.05
C VAL A 108 22.02 7.90 -7.71
N GLU A 109 22.36 8.09 -6.44
CA GLU A 109 23.75 8.21 -5.98
C GLU A 109 24.59 6.98 -6.33
N LYS A 110 24.02 5.77 -6.26
CA LYS A 110 24.69 4.57 -6.75
C LYS A 110 24.89 4.61 -8.27
N GLY A 111 23.92 5.10 -9.03
CA GLY A 111 24.08 5.34 -10.47
C GLY A 111 25.19 6.35 -10.79
N VAL A 112 25.27 7.45 -10.04
CA VAL A 112 26.35 8.44 -10.15
C VAL A 112 27.71 7.79 -9.84
N LYS A 113 27.81 6.99 -8.76
CA LYS A 113 29.03 6.24 -8.39
C LYS A 113 29.47 5.21 -9.44
N LEU A 114 28.53 4.70 -10.24
CA LEU A 114 28.82 3.79 -11.35
C LEU A 114 29.12 4.54 -12.66
N GLY A 115 28.97 5.87 -12.69
CA GLY A 115 29.16 6.69 -13.89
C GLY A 115 28.01 6.63 -14.90
N THR A 116 26.90 5.98 -14.56
CA THR A 116 25.73 5.87 -15.44
C THR A 116 24.86 7.12 -15.44
N ILE A 117 24.99 7.97 -14.41
CA ILE A 117 24.25 9.23 -14.29
C ILE A 117 25.25 10.39 -14.23
N GLY A 118 25.19 11.26 -15.24
CA GLY A 118 26.05 12.44 -15.37
C GLY A 118 25.33 13.78 -15.18
N SER A 119 26.11 14.85 -14.97
CA SER A 119 25.62 16.25 -14.82
C SER A 119 24.72 16.69 -15.99
N HIS A 120 25.16 16.43 -17.23
CA HIS A 120 24.40 16.76 -18.43
C HIS A 120 23.05 16.04 -18.48
N GLN A 121 23.01 14.75 -18.11
CA GLN A 121 21.77 13.97 -18.10
C GLN A 121 20.77 14.54 -17.08
N ILE A 122 21.25 14.92 -15.89
CA ILE A 122 20.43 15.57 -14.86
C ILE A 122 19.83 16.87 -15.39
N PHE A 123 20.63 17.69 -16.04
CA PHE A 123 20.17 18.94 -16.66
C PHE A 123 19.13 18.70 -17.76
N THR A 124 19.37 17.76 -18.68
CA THR A 124 18.44 17.47 -19.78
C THR A 124 17.09 16.97 -19.27
N THR A 125 17.10 16.07 -18.29
CA THR A 125 15.88 15.49 -17.71
C THR A 125 15.10 16.54 -16.92
N LEU A 126 15.80 17.41 -16.18
CA LEU A 126 15.16 18.51 -15.45
C LEU A 126 14.56 19.57 -16.41
N SER A 127 15.30 19.97 -17.45
CA SER A 127 14.88 21.01 -18.40
C SER A 127 13.69 20.61 -19.28
N LYS A 128 13.48 19.31 -19.48
CA LYS A 128 12.32 18.76 -20.18
C LYS A 128 10.99 19.13 -19.51
N TRP A 129 10.96 19.16 -18.18
CA TRP A 129 9.73 19.38 -17.41
C TRP A 129 9.67 20.74 -16.71
N HIS A 130 10.81 21.40 -16.52
CA HIS A 130 10.93 22.60 -15.69
C HIS A 130 11.56 23.79 -16.41
N GLY A 131 10.97 24.98 -16.23
CA GLY A 131 11.58 26.24 -16.62
C GLY A 131 12.68 26.66 -15.64
N LEU A 132 13.95 26.49 -16.02
CA LEU A 132 15.07 26.61 -15.08
C LEU A 132 15.56 28.05 -14.84
N ASN A 133 15.41 28.95 -15.82
CA ASN A 133 16.06 30.27 -15.82
C ASN A 133 15.87 31.06 -14.52
N THR A 134 14.63 31.26 -14.08
CA THR A 134 14.34 32.07 -12.90
C THR A 134 14.84 31.41 -11.61
N ALA A 135 14.73 30.07 -11.51
CA ALA A 135 15.20 29.33 -10.35
C ALA A 135 16.73 29.36 -10.26
N LEU A 136 17.43 29.07 -11.36
CA LEU A 136 18.90 29.10 -11.42
C LEU A 136 19.45 30.49 -11.12
N ARG A 137 18.84 31.56 -11.66
CA ARG A 137 19.24 32.93 -11.31
C ARG A 137 19.08 33.21 -9.82
N ARG A 138 17.98 32.77 -9.20
CA ARG A 138 17.76 32.93 -7.77
C ARG A 138 18.79 32.17 -6.94
N VAL A 139 19.11 30.93 -7.32
CA VAL A 139 20.16 30.13 -6.69
C VAL A 139 21.52 30.82 -6.83
N ILE A 140 21.88 31.36 -8.00
CA ILE A 140 23.16 32.08 -8.18
C ILE A 140 23.18 33.40 -7.38
N GLN A 141 22.05 34.12 -7.31
CA GLN A 141 21.96 35.43 -6.63
C GLN A 141 21.94 35.32 -5.11
N SER A 142 21.34 34.28 -4.54
CA SER A 142 21.51 33.96 -3.11
C SER A 142 22.96 33.65 -2.74
N ASN A 143 23.85 33.55 -3.73
CA ASN A 143 25.23 33.13 -3.55
C ASN A 143 26.26 34.24 -3.68
N ASN A 144 25.93 35.35 -4.33
CA ASN A 144 26.82 36.48 -4.53
C ASN A 144 26.18 37.77 -4.02
N ALA A 145 26.42 38.12 -2.75
CA ALA A 145 25.95 39.37 -2.17
C ALA A 145 26.63 40.64 -2.74
N ALA A 146 27.59 40.51 -3.68
CA ALA A 146 28.46 41.65 -4.05
C ALA A 146 28.89 41.79 -5.54
N SER A 147 28.43 40.98 -6.51
CA SER A 147 28.93 41.10 -7.90
C SER A 147 27.84 41.28 -8.99
N LYS A 148 27.82 42.52 -9.52
CA LYS A 148 27.25 43.05 -10.77
C LYS A 148 26.17 42.22 -11.49
N SER A 149 24.92 42.68 -11.35
CA SER A 149 23.68 42.17 -11.93
C SER A 149 23.59 42.16 -13.47
N ALA A 150 24.46 42.87 -14.20
CA ALA A 150 24.27 43.11 -15.63
C ALA A 150 24.64 41.93 -16.57
N VAL A 151 25.37 40.90 -16.12
CA VAL A 151 25.89 39.80 -16.97
C VAL A 151 25.03 38.53 -16.92
N VAL A 152 24.01 38.48 -16.05
CA VAL A 152 23.15 37.30 -15.82
C VAL A 152 21.87 37.33 -16.67
N ASP A 153 21.49 38.50 -17.21
CA ASP A 153 20.18 38.70 -17.85
C ASP A 153 20.03 38.04 -19.24
N LYS A 154 21.14 37.73 -19.94
CA LYS A 154 21.12 37.13 -21.29
C LYS A 154 21.76 35.74 -21.42
N ALA A 155 22.10 35.08 -20.32
CA ALA A 155 22.72 33.75 -20.37
C ALA A 155 21.70 32.65 -20.73
N SER A 156 22.13 31.65 -21.50
CA SER A 156 21.32 30.46 -21.81
C SER A 156 21.12 29.59 -20.55
N PRO A 157 20.09 28.73 -20.51
CA PRO A 157 19.85 27.83 -19.38
C PRO A 157 21.03 26.91 -19.06
N SER A 158 21.75 26.44 -20.09
CA SER A 158 22.96 25.60 -19.93
C SER A 158 24.09 26.38 -19.26
N VAL A 159 24.37 27.60 -19.70
CA VAL A 159 25.42 28.44 -19.09
C VAL A 159 25.05 28.81 -17.65
N LEU A 160 23.76 29.02 -17.35
CA LEU A 160 23.30 29.23 -15.98
C LEU A 160 23.46 27.98 -15.12
N TRP A 161 23.23 26.79 -15.69
CA TRP A 161 23.43 25.52 -15.01
C TRP A 161 24.89 25.33 -14.60
N ASP A 162 25.83 25.43 -15.54
CA ASP A 162 27.27 25.25 -15.26
C ASP A 162 27.78 26.25 -14.22
N ARG A 163 27.34 27.51 -14.31
CA ARG A 163 27.66 28.54 -13.32
C ARG A 163 27.09 28.22 -11.94
N ALA A 164 25.87 27.66 -11.88
CA ALA A 164 25.25 27.28 -10.62
C ALA A 164 25.93 26.05 -10.00
N VAL A 165 26.27 25.03 -10.79
CA VAL A 165 27.04 23.85 -10.34
C VAL A 165 28.41 24.29 -9.81
N PHE A 166 29.10 25.18 -10.52
CA PHE A 166 30.38 25.74 -10.07
C PHE A 166 30.25 26.52 -8.76
N ALA A 167 29.22 27.38 -8.64
CA ALA A 167 28.97 28.14 -7.42
C ALA A 167 28.63 27.22 -6.23
N LEU A 168 27.94 26.11 -6.47
CA LEU A 168 27.57 25.13 -5.44
C LEU A 168 28.78 24.26 -5.04
N SER A 169 29.66 23.94 -5.99
CA SER A 169 30.95 23.29 -5.75
C SER A 169 31.83 24.09 -4.79
N ALA A 170 31.94 25.41 -5.00
CA ALA A 170 32.74 26.30 -4.15
C ALA A 170 32.25 26.39 -2.69
N ARG A 171 31.02 25.93 -2.40
CA ARG A 171 30.39 25.96 -1.07
C ARG A 171 30.46 24.64 -0.33
N CYS A 172 30.54 23.54 -1.05
CA CYS A 172 30.47 22.22 -0.46
C CYS A 172 31.87 21.81 0.02
N ASN A 173 31.93 21.17 1.20
CA ASN A 173 33.18 20.61 1.67
C ASN A 173 33.58 19.42 0.79
N ALA A 174 34.73 19.50 0.12
CA ALA A 174 35.22 18.43 -0.74
C ALA A 174 35.33 17.09 0.01
N GLN A 175 35.68 17.12 1.31
CA GLN A 175 35.76 15.92 2.14
C GLN A 175 34.39 15.27 2.41
N GLU A 176 33.32 16.05 2.48
CA GLU A 176 31.96 15.55 2.67
C GLU A 176 31.46 14.86 1.39
N ILE A 177 31.72 15.47 0.23
CA ILE A 177 31.41 14.88 -1.08
C ILE A 177 32.19 13.58 -1.28
N ASP A 178 33.48 13.57 -0.91
CA ASP A 178 34.35 12.41 -1.02
C ASP A 178 33.92 11.27 -0.08
N GLY A 179 33.41 11.61 1.10
CA GLY A 179 32.82 10.65 2.03
C GLY A 179 31.53 10.02 1.50
N VAL A 180 30.60 10.83 1.00
CA VAL A 180 29.32 10.35 0.44
C VAL A 180 29.53 9.48 -0.79
N LEU A 181 30.47 9.87 -1.66
CA LEU A 181 30.81 9.10 -2.85
C LEU A 181 31.65 7.84 -2.52
N GLY A 182 32.12 7.66 -1.29
CA GLY A 182 32.92 6.52 -0.86
C GLY A 182 34.31 6.50 -1.50
N LEU A 183 34.87 7.69 -1.72
CA LEU A 183 36.08 7.91 -2.52
C LEU A 183 37.38 7.60 -1.77
N SER A 184 37.36 7.36 -0.46
CA SER A 184 38.58 7.15 0.33
C SER A 184 39.22 5.75 0.15
N GLU A 185 38.42 4.71 -0.13
CA GLU A 185 38.94 3.33 -0.23
C GLU A 185 38.97 2.79 -1.67
N LYS A 186 38.03 3.20 -2.53
CA LYS A 186 37.89 2.70 -3.91
C LYS A 186 38.86 3.34 -4.93
N TRP A 187 39.57 4.41 -4.57
CA TRP A 187 40.29 5.28 -5.53
C TRP A 187 41.79 5.07 -5.65
N LYS A 188 42.34 3.92 -5.25
CA LYS A 188 43.76 3.63 -5.54
C LYS A 188 44.11 3.54 -7.04
N GLY A 189 43.16 3.75 -7.97
CA GLY A 189 43.39 3.68 -9.41
C GLY A 189 42.53 4.57 -10.33
N LEU A 190 41.82 5.59 -9.84
CA LEU A 190 41.03 6.51 -10.68
C LEU A 190 41.81 7.79 -11.02
N SER A 191 41.62 8.32 -12.22
CA SER A 191 42.24 9.58 -12.66
C SER A 191 41.57 10.79 -11.99
N ILE A 192 42.29 11.92 -11.94
CA ILE A 192 41.78 13.20 -11.40
C ILE A 192 40.58 13.73 -12.23
N GLU A 193 40.47 13.32 -13.49
CA GLU A 193 39.39 13.74 -14.41
C GLU A 193 38.11 12.94 -14.17
N GLU A 194 38.20 11.63 -13.98
CA GLU A 194 37.03 10.81 -13.61
C GLU A 194 36.49 11.22 -12.23
N ALA A 195 37.42 11.54 -11.33
CA ALA A 195 37.13 12.08 -10.02
C ALA A 195 36.28 13.36 -10.04
N SER A 196 36.66 14.32 -10.89
CA SER A 196 35.94 15.58 -11.02
C SER A 196 34.57 15.37 -11.66
N TYR A 197 34.46 14.45 -12.62
CA TYR A 197 33.19 14.10 -13.25
C TYR A 197 32.14 13.57 -12.26
N PHE A 198 32.52 12.64 -11.37
CA PHE A 198 31.60 12.12 -10.35
C PHE A 198 31.17 13.19 -9.34
N ARG A 199 32.10 14.06 -8.94
CA ARG A 199 31.80 15.20 -8.05
C ARG A 199 30.82 16.18 -8.71
N GLU A 200 31.03 16.47 -10.00
CA GLU A 200 30.14 17.35 -10.76
C GLU A 200 28.73 16.76 -10.85
N ALA A 201 28.59 15.47 -11.18
CA ALA A 201 27.29 14.79 -11.25
C ALA A 201 26.54 14.79 -9.91
N TYR A 202 27.24 14.58 -8.79
CA TYR A 202 26.65 14.67 -7.46
C TYR A 202 26.18 16.10 -7.12
N LEU A 203 26.99 17.11 -7.45
CA LEU A 203 26.62 18.52 -7.25
C LEU A 203 25.44 18.94 -8.15
N ALA A 204 25.39 18.45 -9.37
CA ALA A 204 24.27 18.62 -10.30
C ALA A 204 22.96 18.04 -9.73
N LEU A 205 23.02 16.87 -9.08
CA LEU A 205 21.86 16.28 -8.41
C LEU A 205 21.35 17.16 -7.25
N ARG A 206 22.25 17.68 -6.41
CA ARG A 206 21.90 18.62 -5.34
C ARG A 206 21.27 19.90 -5.90
N LEU A 207 21.85 20.45 -6.97
CA LEU A 207 21.33 21.64 -7.64
C LEU A 207 19.91 21.39 -8.18
N ALA A 208 19.65 20.22 -8.79
CA ALA A 208 18.32 19.87 -9.28
C ALA A 208 17.26 19.88 -8.15
N LYS A 209 17.60 19.32 -6.98
CA LYS A 209 16.75 19.35 -5.78
C LYS A 209 16.47 20.77 -5.29
N GLU A 210 17.50 21.63 -5.26
CA GLU A 210 17.33 23.05 -4.91
C GLU A 210 16.40 23.79 -5.89
N VAL A 211 16.56 23.56 -7.19
CA VAL A 211 15.70 24.15 -8.23
C VAL A 211 14.24 23.76 -8.04
N ILE A 212 13.95 22.47 -7.82
CA ILE A 212 12.59 22.00 -7.56
C ILE A 212 12.04 22.60 -6.27
N THR A 213 12.85 22.69 -5.21
CA THR A 213 12.45 23.30 -3.92
C THR A 213 12.05 24.77 -4.10
N VAL A 214 12.82 25.54 -4.87
CA VAL A 214 12.50 26.94 -5.18
C VAL A 214 11.18 27.05 -5.94
N GLN A 215 10.97 26.19 -6.94
CA GLN A 215 9.73 26.19 -7.73
C GLN A 215 8.52 25.73 -6.92
N HIS A 216 8.70 24.77 -6.01
CA HIS A 216 7.67 24.34 -5.06
C HIS A 216 7.27 25.49 -4.14
N GLY A 217 8.25 26.26 -3.65
CA GLY A 217 8.01 27.45 -2.84
C GLY A 217 7.13 28.51 -3.51
N TRP A 218 7.17 28.63 -4.84
CA TRP A 218 6.29 29.55 -5.58
C TRP A 218 4.81 29.12 -5.56
N ARG A 219 4.53 27.84 -5.27
CA ARG A 219 3.19 27.24 -5.29
C ARG A 219 2.60 27.05 -3.89
N ALA A 220 3.36 27.30 -2.83
CA ALA A 220 2.97 27.04 -1.44
C ALA A 220 1.61 27.66 -1.06
N ASN A 221 1.36 28.91 -1.43
CA ASN A 221 0.09 29.58 -1.12
C ASN A 221 -1.11 28.94 -1.85
N ALA A 222 -0.91 28.47 -3.08
CA ALA A 222 -1.96 27.82 -3.85
C ALA A 222 -2.27 26.43 -3.29
N ILE A 223 -1.25 25.70 -2.83
CA ILE A 223 -1.41 24.40 -2.14
C ILE A 223 -2.17 24.59 -0.82
N ALA A 224 -1.78 25.57 -0.01
CA ALA A 224 -2.48 25.89 1.24
C ALA A 224 -3.97 26.24 1.00
N HIS A 225 -4.25 27.03 -0.04
CA HIS A 225 -5.64 27.34 -0.43
C HIS A 225 -6.41 26.08 -0.89
N LEU A 226 -5.77 25.22 -1.68
CA LEU A 226 -6.36 23.96 -2.16
C LEU A 226 -6.75 23.04 -0.98
N ASN A 227 -5.84 22.85 -0.03
CA ASN A 227 -6.07 22.00 1.14
C ASN A 227 -7.22 22.53 2.02
N ARG A 228 -7.30 23.86 2.20
CA ARG A 228 -8.39 24.49 2.99
C ARG A 228 -9.75 24.36 2.33
N THR A 229 -9.80 24.43 1.00
CA THR A 229 -11.06 24.39 0.23
C THR A 229 -11.50 22.97 -0.10
N GLY A 230 -10.63 21.97 0.07
CA GLY A 230 -10.89 20.59 -0.36
C GLY A 230 -10.99 20.44 -1.88
N GLY A 231 -10.39 21.37 -2.63
CA GLY A 231 -10.42 21.38 -4.10
C GLY A 231 -9.47 20.34 -4.71
N PHE A 232 -9.53 20.22 -6.04
CA PHE A 232 -8.63 19.36 -6.81
C PHE A 232 -7.83 20.18 -7.83
N SER A 233 -6.52 19.95 -7.89
CA SER A 233 -5.64 20.51 -8.92
C SER A 233 -4.53 19.53 -9.29
N ARG A 234 -4.56 19.08 -10.54
CA ARG A 234 -3.55 18.16 -11.10
C ARG A 234 -2.16 18.79 -11.13
N SER A 235 -2.05 20.07 -11.51
CA SER A 235 -0.75 20.74 -11.61
C SER A 235 -0.07 20.92 -10.25
N LEU A 236 -0.86 21.23 -9.21
CA LEU A 236 -0.34 21.32 -7.84
C LEU A 236 0.05 19.94 -7.31
N ALA A 237 -0.77 18.92 -7.54
CA ALA A 237 -0.45 17.55 -7.13
C ALA A 237 0.79 16.98 -7.85
N HIS A 238 0.99 17.31 -9.14
CA HIS A 238 2.23 16.98 -9.86
C HIS A 238 3.42 17.72 -9.25
N SER A 239 3.27 19.00 -8.88
CA SER A 239 4.40 19.73 -8.29
C SER A 239 4.92 19.12 -6.99
N CYS A 240 4.05 18.49 -6.20
CA CYS A 240 4.43 17.77 -4.99
C CYS A 240 5.20 16.46 -5.26
N THR A 241 5.10 15.89 -6.46
CA THR A 241 5.75 14.62 -6.86
C THR A 241 6.90 14.83 -7.85
N ASP A 242 7.29 16.08 -8.15
CA ASP A 242 8.30 16.38 -9.17
C ASP A 242 9.67 15.76 -8.85
N TRP A 243 10.12 15.86 -7.60
CA TRP A 243 11.40 15.30 -7.20
C TRP A 243 11.47 13.76 -7.33
N PRO A 244 10.57 12.97 -6.71
CA PRO A 244 10.61 11.52 -6.88
C PRO A 244 10.43 11.10 -8.34
N CYS A 245 9.61 11.80 -9.14
CA CYS A 245 9.45 11.49 -10.56
C CYS A 245 10.70 11.79 -11.39
N LEU A 246 11.43 12.88 -11.10
CA LEU A 246 12.71 13.16 -11.74
C LEU A 246 13.72 12.03 -11.47
N LEU A 247 13.83 11.58 -10.21
CA LEU A 247 14.73 10.50 -9.83
C LEU A 247 14.38 9.18 -10.53
N LEU A 248 13.08 8.86 -10.63
CA LEU A 248 12.62 7.69 -11.39
C LEU A 248 12.98 7.76 -12.86
N GLU A 249 12.83 8.93 -13.50
CA GLU A 249 13.21 9.12 -14.90
C GLU A 249 14.72 8.98 -15.09
N LEU A 250 15.53 9.56 -14.21
CA LEU A 250 16.99 9.41 -14.23
C LEU A 250 17.43 7.95 -14.10
N LEU A 251 16.90 7.23 -13.12
CA LEU A 251 17.17 5.80 -12.94
C LEU A 251 16.74 4.98 -14.16
N SER A 252 15.58 5.30 -14.73
CA SER A 252 15.05 4.61 -15.91
C SER A 252 15.96 4.84 -17.12
N GLN A 253 16.39 6.07 -17.36
CA GLN A 253 17.29 6.42 -18.47
C GLN A 253 18.70 5.86 -18.28
N ALA A 254 19.17 5.76 -17.04
CA ALA A 254 20.47 5.17 -16.71
C ALA A 254 20.47 3.64 -16.77
N ALA A 255 19.30 3.00 -16.78
CA ALA A 255 19.20 1.56 -16.79
C ALA A 255 19.80 0.97 -18.08
N GLU A 256 20.78 0.09 -17.91
CA GLU A 256 21.54 -0.58 -18.97
C GLU A 256 21.72 -2.07 -18.66
N ILE A 257 21.61 -2.90 -19.69
CA ILE A 257 21.75 -4.36 -19.59
C ILE A 257 23.16 -4.71 -19.08
N ASP A 258 23.25 -5.69 -18.20
CA ASP A 258 24.47 -6.18 -17.54
C ASP A 258 25.34 -5.16 -16.79
N HIS A 259 24.92 -3.90 -16.69
CA HIS A 259 25.70 -2.83 -16.06
C HIS A 259 24.98 -2.17 -14.87
N PHE A 260 23.80 -1.61 -15.09
CA PHE A 260 23.02 -0.95 -14.05
C PHE A 260 21.54 -1.21 -14.24
N GLN A 261 20.96 -2.07 -13.39
CA GLN A 261 19.57 -2.48 -13.52
C GLN A 261 18.78 -2.13 -12.25
N PRO A 262 18.39 -0.85 -12.09
CA PRO A 262 17.60 -0.41 -10.95
C PRO A 262 16.18 -0.98 -11.02
N LYS A 263 15.61 -1.28 -9.86
CA LYS A 263 14.19 -1.64 -9.69
C LYS A 263 13.68 -1.13 -8.35
N LEU A 264 12.38 -0.87 -8.27
CA LEU A 264 11.75 -0.30 -7.09
C LEU A 264 10.62 -1.19 -6.61
N VAL A 265 10.64 -1.51 -5.32
CA VAL A 265 9.56 -2.21 -4.64
C VAL A 265 8.95 -1.26 -3.60
N ILE A 266 7.66 -0.98 -3.73
CA ILE A 266 6.90 -0.18 -2.77
C ILE A 266 5.87 -1.08 -2.08
N ASN A 267 6.11 -1.37 -0.81
CA ASN A 267 5.22 -2.14 0.04
C ASN A 267 4.24 -1.22 0.79
N ASN A 268 2.99 -1.70 0.92
CA ASN A 268 1.88 -1.01 1.56
C ASN A 268 1.58 0.36 0.93
N ILE A 269 1.48 0.43 -0.40
CA ILE A 269 1.18 1.68 -1.13
C ILE A 269 -0.14 2.34 -0.68
N ASP A 270 -1.10 1.54 -0.20
CA ASP A 270 -2.36 2.00 0.39
C ASP A 270 -2.19 2.86 1.65
N VAL A 271 -1.10 2.68 2.39
CA VAL A 271 -0.79 3.51 3.57
C VAL A 271 -0.50 4.94 3.17
N LEU A 272 0.18 5.16 2.03
CA LEU A 272 0.46 6.50 1.51
C LEU A 272 -0.84 7.26 1.20
N ARG A 273 -1.85 6.58 0.66
CA ARG A 273 -3.16 7.18 0.33
C ARG A 273 -3.88 7.69 1.58
N ASN A 274 -3.72 6.99 2.70
CA ASN A 274 -4.38 7.26 3.97
C ASN A 274 -3.51 8.07 4.96
N ALA A 275 -2.34 8.53 4.54
CA ALA A 275 -1.42 9.27 5.40
C ALA A 275 -2.01 10.61 5.88
N THR A 276 -1.55 11.08 7.04
CA THR A 276 -1.97 12.38 7.59
C THR A 276 -1.14 13.52 7.04
N LEU A 277 -1.82 14.58 6.64
CA LEU A 277 -1.20 15.84 6.27
C LEU A 277 -1.21 16.78 7.49
N ASN A 278 -0.03 17.02 8.08
CA ASN A 278 0.11 17.86 9.27
C ASN A 278 0.51 19.31 8.94
N ASP A 279 0.90 19.58 7.70
CA ASP A 279 1.35 20.89 7.24
C ASP A 279 0.83 21.19 5.82
N ASP A 280 0.96 22.44 5.37
CA ASP A 280 0.66 22.84 3.99
C ASP A 280 1.86 22.59 3.05
N SER A 281 2.78 21.68 3.40
CA SER A 281 3.99 21.41 2.60
C SER A 281 3.69 20.60 1.32
N SER A 282 2.51 19.99 1.24
CA SER A 282 2.06 19.14 0.15
C SER A 282 0.53 19.21 -0.02
N VAL A 283 0.03 18.68 -1.13
CA VAL A 283 -1.40 18.36 -1.29
C VAL A 283 -1.81 17.20 -0.37
N SER A 284 -3.11 16.92 -0.27
CA SER A 284 -3.64 15.78 0.49
C SER A 284 -2.96 14.47 0.09
N ALA A 285 -2.88 13.54 1.05
CA ALA A 285 -2.20 12.26 0.86
C ALA A 285 -2.79 11.44 -0.29
N SER A 286 -4.11 11.43 -0.45
CA SER A 286 -4.79 10.80 -1.59
C SER A 286 -4.39 11.42 -2.94
N MET A 287 -4.37 12.76 -3.04
CA MET A 287 -3.94 13.45 -4.25
C MET A 287 -2.46 13.22 -4.57
N TYR A 288 -1.60 13.20 -3.54
CA TYR A 288 -0.18 12.89 -3.70
C TYR A 288 0.01 11.46 -4.22
N HIS A 289 -0.67 10.49 -3.59
CA HIS A 289 -0.67 9.09 -3.99
C HIS A 289 -1.11 8.91 -5.44
N ASP A 290 -2.25 9.47 -5.83
CA ASP A 290 -2.80 9.31 -7.19
C ASP A 290 -1.91 9.99 -8.23
N SER A 291 -1.35 11.17 -7.89
CA SER A 291 -0.37 11.88 -8.72
C SER A 291 0.91 11.06 -8.93
N LEU A 292 1.45 10.45 -7.88
CA LEU A 292 2.66 9.62 -7.95
C LEU A 292 2.44 8.41 -8.86
N ILE A 293 1.35 7.67 -8.63
CA ILE A 293 1.00 6.50 -9.45
C ILE A 293 0.78 6.90 -10.90
N TRP A 294 -0.02 7.95 -11.15
CA TRP A 294 -0.28 8.45 -12.50
C TRP A 294 1.01 8.75 -13.25
N ARG A 295 1.98 9.40 -12.59
CA ARG A 295 3.26 9.76 -13.21
C ARG A 295 4.18 8.57 -13.42
N MET A 296 4.17 7.58 -12.53
CA MET A 296 4.89 6.31 -12.75
C MET A 296 4.37 5.59 -14.00
N ILE A 297 3.04 5.51 -14.15
CA ILE A 297 2.40 4.94 -15.34
C ILE A 297 2.76 5.73 -16.60
N ALA A 298 2.66 7.07 -16.52
CA ALA A 298 2.98 7.94 -17.66
C ALA A 298 4.44 7.80 -18.10
N LEU A 299 5.38 7.67 -17.15
CA LEU A 299 6.79 7.42 -17.46
C LEU A 299 6.97 6.06 -18.16
N GLY A 300 6.33 5.01 -17.63
CA GLY A 300 6.33 3.68 -18.25
C GLY A 300 5.79 3.68 -19.69
N ALA A 301 4.61 4.25 -19.88
CA ALA A 301 3.91 4.22 -21.16
C ALA A 301 4.63 5.03 -22.25
N ASN A 302 5.24 6.17 -21.90
CA ASN A 302 5.88 7.05 -22.89
C ASN A 302 7.35 6.68 -23.13
N GLU A 303 8.10 6.27 -22.10
CA GLU A 303 9.57 6.17 -22.16
C GLU A 303 10.12 4.82 -21.70
N ARG A 304 9.26 3.94 -21.17
CA ARG A 304 9.61 2.73 -20.41
C ARG A 304 10.42 3.05 -19.17
N CYS A 305 9.82 2.81 -18.00
CA CYS A 305 10.45 3.06 -16.71
C CYS A 305 11.24 1.84 -16.24
N LEU A 306 12.08 2.00 -15.22
CA LEU A 306 12.61 0.87 -14.45
C LEU A 306 11.47 -0.02 -13.89
N PRO A 307 11.68 -1.30 -13.58
CA PRO A 307 10.65 -2.14 -12.96
C PRO A 307 10.16 -1.61 -11.62
N ILE A 308 8.87 -1.30 -11.52
CA ILE A 308 8.22 -0.84 -10.29
C ILE A 308 7.20 -1.89 -9.85
N ILE A 309 7.40 -2.44 -8.65
CA ILE A 309 6.52 -3.44 -8.04
C ILE A 309 5.80 -2.79 -6.85
N LEU A 310 4.48 -2.63 -6.97
CA LEU A 310 3.61 -2.17 -5.90
C LEU A 310 3.04 -3.37 -5.15
N VAL A 311 3.14 -3.39 -3.83
CA VAL A 311 2.63 -4.48 -2.99
C VAL A 311 1.60 -3.92 -2.03
N THR A 312 0.42 -4.53 -1.98
CA THR A 312 -0.67 -4.05 -1.13
C THR A 312 -1.64 -5.17 -0.78
N SER A 313 -2.34 -5.02 0.35
CA SER A 313 -3.48 -5.87 0.70
C SER A 313 -4.80 -5.12 0.69
N ASP A 314 -4.80 -3.88 0.20
CA ASP A 314 -6.01 -3.11 -0.06
C ASP A 314 -6.72 -3.68 -1.29
N SER A 315 -8.04 -3.74 -1.22
CA SER A 315 -8.90 -4.15 -2.33
C SER A 315 -9.16 -3.02 -3.33
N TYR A 316 -8.79 -1.78 -3.01
CA TYR A 316 -8.86 -0.66 -3.95
C TYR A 316 -8.26 -1.01 -5.32
N TYR A 317 -7.14 -1.72 -5.34
CA TYR A 317 -6.42 -2.05 -6.57
C TYR A 317 -6.95 -3.26 -7.33
N SER A 318 -7.93 -4.00 -6.80
CA SER A 318 -8.57 -5.07 -7.57
C SER A 318 -9.50 -4.53 -8.65
N TYR A 319 -10.29 -3.52 -8.32
CA TYR A 319 -11.30 -3.00 -9.23
C TYR A 319 -11.33 -1.48 -9.30
N GLN A 320 -11.36 -0.79 -8.16
CA GLN A 320 -11.59 0.66 -8.14
C GLN A 320 -10.45 1.45 -8.80
N ALA A 321 -9.20 1.04 -8.62
CA ALA A 321 -8.06 1.68 -9.26
C ALA A 321 -8.20 1.66 -10.79
N TYR A 322 -8.67 0.56 -11.38
CA TYR A 322 -8.88 0.50 -12.83
C TYR A 322 -9.92 1.53 -13.30
N LEU A 323 -11.01 1.70 -12.56
CA LEU A 323 -12.02 2.72 -12.88
C LEU A 323 -11.46 4.14 -12.76
N ASP A 324 -10.68 4.39 -11.71
CA ASP A 324 -10.10 5.70 -11.45
C ASP A 324 -9.04 6.08 -12.50
N PHE A 325 -8.29 5.09 -13.02
CA PHE A 325 -7.20 5.32 -13.97
C PHE A 325 -7.57 5.06 -15.45
N GLY A 326 -8.65 4.32 -15.74
CA GLY A 326 -9.32 4.27 -17.05
C GLY A 326 -8.83 3.25 -18.10
N PHE A 327 -7.77 2.46 -17.86
CA PHE A 327 -7.24 1.45 -18.82
C PHE A 327 -6.77 0.15 -18.14
N THR A 328 -7.13 -1.02 -18.70
CA THR A 328 -6.92 -2.32 -18.02
C THR A 328 -5.44 -2.67 -17.96
N ASP A 329 -4.71 -2.14 -18.93
CA ASP A 329 -3.28 -2.32 -19.11
C ASP A 329 -2.51 -1.18 -18.43
N ILE A 330 -3.05 -0.60 -17.35
CA ILE A 330 -2.30 0.40 -16.56
C ILE A 330 -1.33 -0.27 -15.61
N PHE A 331 -1.72 -1.45 -15.13
CA PHE A 331 -0.92 -2.27 -14.25
C PHE A 331 -0.93 -3.71 -14.74
N ILE A 332 0.19 -4.39 -14.54
CA ILE A 332 0.17 -5.86 -14.49
C ILE A 332 -0.34 -6.24 -13.10
N SER A 333 -1.65 -6.50 -12.97
CA SER A 333 -2.27 -6.94 -11.71
C SER A 333 -2.11 -8.45 -11.51
N ARG A 334 -1.69 -8.86 -10.30
CA ARG A 334 -1.58 -10.25 -9.88
C ARG A 334 -2.25 -10.46 -8.53
N GLU A 335 -3.43 -11.07 -8.59
CA GLU A 335 -4.24 -11.50 -7.44
C GLU A 335 -4.02 -12.98 -7.14
N MET A 336 -2.80 -13.33 -6.73
CA MET A 336 -2.52 -14.73 -6.38
C MET A 336 -2.84 -15.00 -4.91
N PHE A 337 -3.83 -15.84 -4.67
CA PHE A 337 -4.18 -16.26 -3.31
C PHE A 337 -3.11 -17.14 -2.65
N GLY A 338 -3.31 -17.37 -1.36
CA GLY A 338 -2.47 -18.25 -0.54
C GLY A 338 -2.40 -19.69 -1.08
N TRP A 339 -1.69 -20.54 -0.35
CA TRP A 339 -1.53 -21.94 -0.72
C TRP A 339 -2.88 -22.63 -0.90
N THR A 340 -2.95 -23.57 -1.84
CA THR A 340 -4.04 -24.55 -1.87
C THR A 340 -3.96 -25.44 -0.62
N PRO A 341 -5.07 -26.07 -0.20
CA PRO A 341 -5.03 -27.04 0.89
C PRO A 341 -4.03 -28.17 0.64
N GLN A 342 -3.87 -28.62 -0.61
CA GLN A 342 -2.96 -29.69 -1.00
C GLN A 342 -1.50 -29.25 -0.91
N GLU A 343 -1.16 -28.07 -1.45
CA GLU A 343 0.18 -27.48 -1.33
C GLU A 343 0.55 -27.32 0.14
N ALA A 344 -0.31 -26.70 0.93
CA ALA A 344 -0.06 -26.50 2.35
C ALA A 344 0.10 -27.86 3.08
N LYS A 345 -0.76 -28.84 2.80
CA LYS A 345 -0.68 -30.18 3.40
C LYS A 345 0.70 -30.82 3.20
N MET A 346 1.24 -30.80 1.98
CA MET A 346 2.54 -31.39 1.65
C MET A 346 3.69 -30.83 2.49
N HIS A 347 3.58 -29.58 2.93
CA HIS A 347 4.64 -28.90 3.67
C HIS A 347 4.39 -28.81 5.17
N MET A 348 3.15 -29.04 5.62
CA MET A 348 2.74 -28.85 7.02
C MET A 348 2.60 -30.18 7.79
N VAL A 349 2.14 -31.26 7.15
CA VAL A 349 1.61 -32.48 7.81
C VAL A 349 2.68 -33.48 8.30
N THR A 350 3.96 -33.15 8.13
CA THR A 350 5.08 -33.96 8.64
C THR A 350 5.93 -33.21 9.65
N ASP A 351 6.03 -31.90 9.47
CA ASP A 351 7.01 -31.05 10.16
C ASP A 351 6.40 -30.21 11.28
N TYR A 352 5.10 -29.93 11.22
CA TYR A 352 4.43 -28.93 12.07
C TYR A 352 3.13 -29.45 12.69
N PHE A 353 2.33 -30.17 11.91
CA PHE A 353 1.02 -30.68 12.31
C PHE A 353 0.86 -32.16 11.94
N SER A 354 -0.01 -32.88 12.64
CA SER A 354 -0.41 -34.24 12.28
C SER A 354 -1.50 -34.24 11.19
N PRO A 355 -1.78 -35.39 10.53
CA PRO A 355 -2.85 -35.49 9.55
C PRO A 355 -4.26 -35.16 10.10
N SER A 356 -4.53 -35.52 11.37
CA SER A 356 -5.80 -35.20 12.02
C SER A 356 -5.92 -33.71 12.34
N GLU A 357 -4.87 -33.11 12.90
CA GLU A 357 -4.80 -31.66 13.17
C GLU A 357 -4.99 -30.85 11.88
N TRP A 358 -4.39 -31.29 10.77
CA TRP A 358 -4.53 -30.63 9.47
C TRP A 358 -5.97 -30.62 8.95
N THR A 359 -6.74 -31.68 9.22
CA THR A 359 -8.14 -31.75 8.80
C THR A 359 -8.96 -30.66 9.47
N VAL A 360 -8.76 -30.48 10.78
CA VAL A 360 -9.38 -29.39 11.56
C VAL A 360 -8.94 -28.02 11.03
N ILE A 361 -7.64 -27.81 10.81
CA ILE A 361 -7.11 -26.53 10.30
C ILE A 361 -7.72 -26.18 8.94
N ALA A 362 -7.72 -27.13 8.00
CA ALA A 362 -8.20 -26.91 6.64
C ALA A 362 -9.69 -26.56 6.62
N GLU A 363 -10.49 -27.16 7.50
CA GLU A 363 -11.91 -26.89 7.63
C GLU A 363 -12.20 -25.55 8.33
N VAL A 364 -11.44 -25.24 9.39
CA VAL A 364 -11.73 -24.11 10.29
C VAL A 364 -11.10 -22.80 9.82
N LEU A 365 -9.78 -22.82 9.55
CA LEU A 365 -8.98 -21.61 9.27
C LEU A 365 -8.64 -21.48 7.78
N GLY A 366 -8.53 -22.62 7.09
CA GLY A 366 -8.02 -22.72 5.73
C GLY A 366 -6.48 -22.60 5.65
N PRO A 367 -5.91 -22.78 4.44
CA PRO A 367 -4.47 -22.92 4.22
C PRO A 367 -3.70 -21.58 4.18
N ILE A 368 -4.07 -20.60 5.00
CA ILE A 368 -3.43 -19.27 4.97
C ILE A 368 -2.13 -19.30 5.79
N PRO A 369 -0.97 -18.97 5.20
CA PRO A 369 0.33 -19.08 5.86
C PRO A 369 0.40 -18.40 7.23
N ARG A 370 -0.21 -17.23 7.37
CA ARG A 370 -0.25 -16.52 8.65
C ARG A 370 -1.02 -17.26 9.74
N HIS A 371 -2.19 -17.84 9.42
CA HIS A 371 -2.93 -18.65 10.39
C HIS A 371 -2.11 -19.86 10.83
N LEU A 372 -1.47 -20.54 9.87
CA LEU A 372 -0.64 -21.70 10.14
C LEU A 372 0.55 -21.34 11.05
N PHE A 373 1.19 -20.20 10.80
CA PHE A 373 2.31 -19.72 11.62
C PHE A 373 1.88 -19.36 13.05
N GLU A 374 0.84 -18.54 13.20
CA GLU A 374 0.36 -18.10 14.51
C GLU A 374 -0.17 -19.27 15.34
N LEU A 375 -0.90 -20.20 14.72
CA LEU A 375 -1.39 -21.41 15.39
C LEU A 375 -0.25 -22.34 15.80
N TYR A 376 0.77 -22.51 14.96
CA TYR A 376 1.94 -23.31 15.31
C TYR A 376 2.72 -22.69 16.46
N ALA A 377 2.91 -21.37 16.45
CA ALA A 377 3.53 -20.64 17.55
C ALA A 377 2.75 -20.82 18.86
N LEU A 378 1.41 -20.81 18.81
CA LEU A 378 0.55 -21.07 19.96
C LEU A 378 0.71 -22.50 20.48
N LYS A 379 0.70 -23.50 19.58
CA LYS A 379 0.93 -24.91 19.91
C LYS A 379 2.29 -25.15 20.59
N GLN A 380 3.32 -24.41 20.17
CA GLN A 380 4.67 -24.50 20.73
C GLN A 380 4.87 -23.69 22.03
N SER A 381 3.85 -22.98 22.50
CA SER A 381 3.95 -22.25 23.75
C SER A 381 3.94 -23.19 24.96
N ASP A 382 4.76 -22.88 25.97
CA ASP A 382 4.89 -23.69 27.19
C ASP A 382 3.54 -23.90 27.90
N TYR A 383 2.63 -22.93 27.77
CA TYR A 383 1.29 -23.00 28.34
C TYR A 383 0.48 -24.13 27.70
N TYR A 384 0.35 -24.14 26.36
CA TYR A 384 -0.43 -25.15 25.67
C TYR A 384 0.26 -26.52 25.65
N GLN A 385 1.60 -26.57 25.69
CA GLN A 385 2.30 -27.84 25.88
C GLN A 385 1.98 -28.48 27.23
N LYS A 386 1.82 -27.69 28.30
CA LYS A 386 1.40 -28.18 29.62
C LYS A 386 -0.06 -28.61 29.63
N VAL A 387 -0.95 -27.80 29.04
CA VAL A 387 -2.38 -28.11 28.93
C VAL A 387 -2.60 -29.40 28.13
N MET A 388 -1.92 -29.56 26.98
CA MET A 388 -1.96 -30.80 26.16
C MET A 388 -1.39 -32.04 26.85
N GLY A 389 -0.66 -31.87 27.96
CA GLY A 389 -0.24 -32.98 28.83
C GLY A 389 -1.35 -33.51 29.73
N ASP A 390 -2.39 -32.70 29.99
CA ASP A 390 -3.58 -33.12 30.72
C ASP A 390 -4.53 -33.88 29.77
N LYS A 391 -4.99 -35.06 30.19
CA LYS A 391 -5.77 -36.02 29.37
C LYS A 391 -7.12 -35.49 28.82
N GLY A 392 -7.49 -34.24 29.12
CA GLY A 392 -8.77 -33.64 28.75
C GLY A 392 -8.71 -32.60 27.65
N SER A 393 -7.53 -32.09 27.25
CA SER A 393 -7.43 -31.05 26.22
C SER A 393 -7.08 -31.64 24.85
N THR A 394 -7.69 -31.08 23.83
CA THR A 394 -7.61 -31.49 22.43
C THR A 394 -6.98 -30.39 21.57
N PHE A 395 -6.58 -30.72 20.35
CA PHE A 395 -6.03 -29.71 19.43
C PHE A 395 -7.08 -28.66 19.05
N GLU A 396 -8.34 -29.06 19.03
CA GLU A 396 -9.51 -28.21 18.82
C GLU A 396 -9.57 -27.08 19.86
N ASP A 397 -9.18 -27.33 21.12
CA ASP A 397 -9.10 -26.29 22.15
C ASP A 397 -8.05 -25.21 21.81
N ILE A 398 -6.93 -25.59 21.17
CA ILE A 398 -5.91 -24.65 20.69
C ILE A 398 -6.47 -23.80 19.55
N VAL A 399 -7.21 -24.43 18.63
CA VAL A 399 -7.86 -23.74 17.51
C VAL A 399 -8.92 -22.76 18.02
N ASP A 400 -9.72 -23.16 19.00
CA ASP A 400 -10.74 -22.31 19.62
C ASP A 400 -10.12 -21.14 20.39
N ALA A 401 -9.02 -21.37 21.10
CA ALA A 401 -8.25 -20.29 21.73
C ALA A 401 -7.70 -19.31 20.71
N TYR A 402 -7.19 -19.80 19.58
CA TYR A 402 -6.73 -18.95 18.48
C TYR A 402 -7.87 -18.14 17.85
N LEU A 403 -9.03 -18.75 17.62
CA LEU A 403 -10.22 -18.04 17.14
C LEU A 403 -10.72 -17.00 18.14
N ALA A 404 -10.64 -17.28 19.45
CA ALA A 404 -10.96 -16.31 20.49
C ALA A 404 -9.97 -15.13 20.49
N PHE A 405 -8.68 -15.41 20.30
CA PHE A 405 -7.67 -14.38 20.10
C PHE A 405 -7.98 -13.50 18.88
N LEU A 406 -8.27 -14.09 17.71
CA LEU A 406 -8.69 -13.35 16.52
C LEU A 406 -9.97 -12.54 16.76
N GLN A 407 -10.94 -13.09 17.48
CA GLN A 407 -12.18 -12.40 17.80
C GLN A 407 -11.90 -11.11 18.60
N ILE A 408 -11.12 -11.21 19.67
CA ILE A 408 -10.88 -10.11 20.60
C ILE A 408 -9.94 -9.06 20.00
N THR A 409 -8.88 -9.50 19.31
CA THR A 409 -7.79 -8.61 18.88
C THR A 409 -7.98 -8.06 17.46
N VAL A 410 -8.73 -8.76 16.60
CA VAL A 410 -8.88 -8.38 15.20
C VAL A 410 -10.32 -8.02 14.88
N VAL A 411 -11.25 -8.96 15.09
CA VAL A 411 -12.61 -8.81 14.55
C VAL A 411 -13.42 -7.81 15.35
N ASN A 412 -13.43 -7.88 16.69
CA ASN A 412 -14.21 -6.94 17.49
C ASN A 412 -13.80 -5.47 17.25
N PRO A 413 -12.49 -5.09 17.32
CA PRO A 413 -12.09 -3.71 17.04
C PRO A 413 -12.43 -3.25 15.62
N ALA A 414 -12.26 -4.13 14.62
CA ALA A 414 -12.59 -3.81 13.25
C ALA A 414 -14.11 -3.67 13.03
N MET A 415 -14.93 -4.46 13.73
CA MET A 415 -16.40 -4.31 13.71
C MET A 415 -16.84 -3.01 14.37
N ASP A 416 -16.21 -2.60 15.47
CA ASP A 416 -16.49 -1.32 16.12
C ASP A 416 -16.17 -0.14 15.18
N ASN A 417 -15.02 -0.18 14.49
CA ASN A 417 -14.69 0.80 13.46
C ASN A 417 -15.69 0.78 12.29
N ALA A 418 -16.14 -0.39 11.85
CA ALA A 418 -17.13 -0.51 10.79
C ALA A 418 -18.48 0.11 11.20
N LEU A 419 -18.87 -0.03 12.47
CA LEU A 419 -20.07 0.61 13.02
C LEU A 419 -19.94 2.14 13.02
N GLU A 420 -18.78 2.70 13.36
CA GLU A 420 -18.53 4.15 13.28
C GLU A 420 -18.58 4.67 11.83
N LEU A 421 -18.05 3.90 10.86
CA LEU A 421 -18.18 4.24 9.43
C LEU A 421 -19.66 4.26 8.99
N LEU A 422 -20.46 3.29 9.43
CA LEU A 422 -21.90 3.23 9.14
C LEU A 422 -22.67 4.39 9.81
N LYS A 423 -22.32 4.74 11.04
CA LYS A 423 -22.88 5.89 11.74
C LYS A 423 -22.56 7.20 11.02
N LYS A 424 -21.31 7.37 10.56
CA LYS A 424 -20.91 8.51 9.72
C LYS A 424 -21.71 8.56 8.42
N PHE A 425 -21.89 7.41 7.76
CA PHE A 425 -22.72 7.30 6.56
C PHE A 425 -24.17 7.75 6.82
N ALA A 426 -24.78 7.35 7.93
CA ALA A 426 -26.14 7.78 8.29
C ALA A 426 -26.24 9.31 8.44
N VAL A 427 -25.24 9.94 9.06
CA VAL A 427 -25.16 11.40 9.21
C VAL A 427 -24.99 12.08 7.84
N ASP A 428 -24.09 11.59 7.00
CA ASP A 428 -23.84 12.16 5.67
C ASP A 428 -25.05 12.00 4.74
N ALA A 429 -25.76 10.88 4.83
CA ALA A 429 -27.03 10.65 4.12
C ALA A 429 -28.10 11.66 4.55
N ARG A 430 -28.27 11.86 5.87
CA ARG A 430 -29.21 12.84 6.43
C ARG A 430 -28.88 14.28 5.97
N ASN A 431 -27.60 14.61 5.89
CA ASN A 431 -27.12 15.90 5.44
C ASN A 431 -27.15 16.09 3.90
N GLY A 432 -27.62 15.09 3.14
CA GLY A 432 -27.72 15.16 1.69
C GLY A 432 -26.37 15.16 0.95
N LYS A 433 -25.27 14.78 1.62
CA LYS A 433 -23.93 14.70 1.00
C LYS A 433 -23.77 13.48 0.10
N ILE A 434 -24.62 12.48 0.26
CA ILE A 434 -24.61 11.26 -0.55
C ILE A 434 -25.46 11.49 -1.79
N SER A 435 -24.87 11.27 -2.96
CA SER A 435 -25.59 11.35 -4.23
C SER A 435 -26.81 10.44 -4.21
N LYS A 436 -27.94 10.94 -4.72
CA LYS A 436 -29.17 10.15 -4.90
C LYS A 436 -28.95 8.90 -5.74
N ASP A 437 -27.90 8.89 -6.56
CA ASP A 437 -27.57 7.79 -7.45
C ASP A 437 -27.03 6.57 -6.71
N LYS A 438 -26.27 6.78 -5.63
CA LYS A 438 -25.82 5.72 -4.71
C LYS A 438 -26.95 5.13 -3.86
N LEU A 439 -28.13 5.74 -3.90
CA LEU A 439 -29.33 5.31 -3.16
C LEU A 439 -30.37 4.63 -4.08
N ARG A 440 -30.06 4.42 -5.37
CA ARG A 440 -31.02 3.96 -6.41
C ARG A 440 -31.49 2.52 -6.24
N PHE A 441 -30.69 1.63 -5.66
CA PHE A 441 -31.11 0.25 -5.38
C PHE A 441 -32.00 0.21 -4.13
N GLY A 442 -33.10 -0.56 -4.18
CA GLY A 442 -34.30 -0.52 -3.33
C GLY A 442 -34.10 -0.88 -1.84
N ALA A 443 -33.01 -0.45 -1.24
CA ALA A 443 -32.39 -1.20 -0.17
C ALA A 443 -32.50 -0.51 1.21
N PRO A 444 -32.28 -1.27 2.29
CA PRO A 444 -32.75 -0.95 3.64
C PRO A 444 -32.07 0.26 4.33
N TRP A 445 -30.97 0.74 3.75
CA TRP A 445 -30.19 1.88 4.22
C TRP A 445 -30.77 3.26 3.85
N ARG A 446 -31.92 3.30 3.15
CA ARG A 446 -32.61 4.52 2.70
C ARG A 446 -33.20 5.40 3.82
N HIS A 447 -33.27 4.88 5.04
CA HIS A 447 -33.90 5.58 6.17
C HIS A 447 -32.97 5.60 7.38
N PRO A 448 -31.86 6.36 7.33
CA PRO A 448 -31.13 6.66 8.55
C PRO A 448 -32.06 7.36 9.54
N PRO A 449 -31.77 7.29 10.86
CA PRO A 449 -32.53 8.02 11.86
C PRO A 449 -32.68 9.50 11.49
N LYS A 450 -33.91 10.02 11.61
CA LYS A 450 -34.23 11.42 11.25
C LYS A 450 -33.65 12.41 12.26
N THR A 451 -33.50 11.96 13.49
CA THR A 451 -32.99 12.70 14.66
C THR A 451 -31.48 12.61 14.74
N ASP A 452 -30.84 13.66 15.26
CA ASP A 452 -29.41 13.67 15.54
C ASP A 452 -29.08 13.09 16.91
N ASP A 453 -29.60 11.89 17.15
CA ASP A 453 -29.29 11.11 18.35
C ASP A 453 -28.18 10.09 18.00
N PRO A 454 -26.96 10.24 18.57
CA PRO A 454 -25.86 9.30 18.36
C PRO A 454 -26.21 7.85 18.71
N THR A 455 -27.10 7.66 19.70
CA THR A 455 -27.52 6.34 20.18
C THR A 455 -28.36 5.62 19.14
N GLN A 456 -29.36 6.31 18.57
CA GLN A 456 -30.21 5.77 17.51
C GLN A 456 -29.42 5.48 16.24
N CYS A 457 -28.47 6.34 15.87
CA CYS A 457 -27.58 6.10 14.73
C CYS A 457 -26.71 4.86 14.94
N MET A 458 -26.23 4.64 16.15
CA MET A 458 -25.46 3.45 16.50
C MET A 458 -26.32 2.17 16.48
N GLU A 459 -27.54 2.21 17.03
CA GLU A 459 -28.46 1.07 16.97
C GLU A 459 -28.84 0.72 15.52
N TRP A 460 -29.13 1.74 14.71
CA TRP A 460 -29.35 1.55 13.28
C TRP A 460 -28.15 0.91 12.59
N ALA A 461 -26.93 1.40 12.83
CA ALA A 461 -25.70 0.86 12.26
C ALA A 461 -25.50 -0.61 12.64
N LYS A 462 -25.76 -0.96 13.91
CA LYS A 462 -25.71 -2.35 14.39
C LYS A 462 -26.71 -3.25 13.66
N LEU A 463 -27.97 -2.82 13.53
CA LEU A 463 -28.99 -3.58 12.80
C LEU A 463 -28.62 -3.76 11.33
N GLN A 464 -28.09 -2.72 10.68
CA GLN A 464 -27.61 -2.83 9.30
C GLN A 464 -26.47 -3.83 9.20
N LEU A 465 -25.45 -3.73 10.05
CA LEU A 465 -24.28 -4.60 9.96
C LEU A 465 -24.63 -6.07 10.25
N MET A 466 -25.50 -6.32 11.24
CA MET A 466 -25.95 -7.68 11.56
C MET A 466 -26.73 -8.33 10.43
N ASP A 467 -27.64 -7.59 9.79
CA ASP A 467 -28.39 -8.10 8.64
C ASP A 467 -27.46 -8.39 7.44
N PHE A 468 -26.44 -7.55 7.21
CA PHE A 468 -25.42 -7.82 6.19
C PHE A 468 -24.62 -9.09 6.50
N VAL A 469 -24.08 -9.21 7.72
CA VAL A 469 -23.28 -10.39 8.12
C VAL A 469 -24.12 -11.65 8.05
N GLN A 470 -25.38 -11.63 8.48
CA GLN A 470 -26.27 -12.79 8.35
C GLN A 470 -26.44 -13.23 6.89
N CYS A 471 -26.53 -12.29 5.94
CA CYS A 471 -26.59 -12.63 4.53
C CYS A 471 -25.28 -13.24 4.04
N LEU A 472 -24.15 -12.63 4.39
CA LEU A 472 -22.83 -13.11 4.00
C LEU A 472 -22.56 -14.52 4.55
N VAL A 473 -22.96 -14.83 5.78
CA VAL A 473 -22.81 -16.15 6.39
C VAL A 473 -23.62 -17.24 5.67
N ASN A 474 -24.74 -16.87 5.06
CA ASN A 474 -25.53 -17.80 4.26
C ASN A 474 -24.89 -18.10 2.89
N THR A 475 -23.80 -17.40 2.54
CA THR A 475 -22.96 -17.69 1.37
C THR A 475 -21.80 -18.59 1.81
N GLU A 476 -21.37 -19.54 0.98
CA GLU A 476 -20.34 -20.52 1.38
C GLU A 476 -19.01 -19.84 1.77
N PHE A 477 -18.38 -19.13 0.83
CA PHE A 477 -17.14 -18.37 1.08
C PHE A 477 -16.99 -17.17 0.13
N GLY A 478 -18.01 -16.30 0.14
CA GLY A 478 -18.06 -15.08 -0.66
C GLY A 478 -19.11 -15.11 -1.77
N VAL A 479 -19.23 -13.98 -2.47
CA VAL A 479 -20.18 -13.77 -3.58
C VAL A 479 -19.40 -13.45 -4.85
N ASN A 480 -19.73 -14.09 -5.98
CA ASN A 480 -19.09 -13.81 -7.25
C ASN A 480 -19.79 -12.64 -7.95
N TYR A 481 -19.43 -11.41 -7.60
CA TYR A 481 -20.22 -10.24 -7.96
C TYR A 481 -20.32 -9.94 -9.47
N LEU A 482 -19.48 -10.52 -10.33
CA LEU A 482 -19.66 -10.41 -11.80
C LEU A 482 -20.52 -11.54 -12.34
N ALA A 483 -20.24 -12.80 -11.98
CA ALA A 483 -21.02 -13.94 -12.48
C ALA A 483 -22.47 -13.90 -11.96
N ASP A 484 -22.64 -13.43 -10.72
CA ASP A 484 -23.92 -13.26 -10.03
C ASP A 484 -24.57 -11.89 -10.31
N CYS A 485 -24.04 -11.10 -11.25
CA CYS A 485 -24.50 -9.73 -11.55
C CYS A 485 -24.72 -8.85 -10.29
N SER A 486 -23.95 -9.09 -9.22
CA SER A 486 -24.17 -8.55 -7.88
C SER A 486 -23.39 -7.27 -7.59
N LEU A 487 -23.11 -6.44 -8.61
CA LEU A 487 -22.34 -5.21 -8.44
C LEU A 487 -22.96 -4.24 -7.41
N GLU A 488 -24.27 -4.35 -7.17
CA GLU A 488 -24.97 -3.60 -6.12
C GLU A 488 -24.42 -3.85 -4.71
N ILE A 489 -23.67 -4.92 -4.47
CA ILE A 489 -23.02 -5.16 -3.18
C ILE A 489 -22.01 -4.06 -2.83
N PHE A 490 -21.41 -3.41 -3.82
CA PHE A 490 -20.47 -2.30 -3.61
C PHE A 490 -21.16 -0.96 -3.31
N ASP A 491 -22.48 -0.88 -3.53
CA ASP A 491 -23.29 0.27 -3.09
C ASP A 491 -23.76 0.11 -1.62
N ASP A 492 -23.65 -1.09 -1.03
CA ASP A 492 -24.02 -1.31 0.37
C ASP A 492 -22.97 -0.71 1.32
N PRO A 493 -23.36 0.22 2.21
CA PRO A 493 -22.42 0.86 3.12
C PRO A 493 -21.78 -0.13 4.12
N SER A 494 -22.43 -1.25 4.44
CA SER A 494 -21.86 -2.31 5.30
C SER A 494 -20.79 -3.12 4.57
N ALA A 495 -20.96 -3.39 3.27
CA ALA A 495 -19.94 -4.05 2.47
C ALA A 495 -18.70 -3.14 2.35
N VAL A 496 -18.91 -1.87 2.01
CA VAL A 496 -17.84 -0.86 1.91
C VAL A 496 -17.11 -0.70 3.26
N ALA A 497 -17.85 -0.55 4.36
CA ALA A 497 -17.25 -0.43 5.69
C ALA A 497 -16.40 -1.65 6.05
N LEU A 498 -16.89 -2.87 5.80
CA LEU A 498 -16.14 -4.10 6.10
C LEU A 498 -14.91 -4.31 5.20
N VAL A 499 -14.95 -3.81 3.96
CA VAL A 499 -13.78 -3.75 3.08
C VAL A 499 -12.77 -2.72 3.61
N GLU A 500 -13.23 -1.54 4.01
CA GLU A 500 -12.39 -0.44 4.50
C GLU A 500 -11.68 -0.79 5.82
N VAL A 501 -12.37 -1.47 6.75
CA VAL A 501 -11.73 -1.99 7.97
C VAL A 501 -10.90 -3.25 7.71
N GLY A 502 -10.93 -3.81 6.49
CA GLY A 502 -10.10 -4.92 6.07
C GLY A 502 -10.55 -6.30 6.56
N LEU A 503 -11.84 -6.47 6.92
CA LEU A 503 -12.43 -7.77 7.23
C LEU A 503 -12.91 -8.50 5.97
N LEU A 504 -13.30 -7.75 4.95
CA LEU A 504 -13.58 -8.27 3.60
C LEU A 504 -12.46 -7.90 2.63
N TYR A 505 -12.37 -8.70 1.57
CA TYR A 505 -11.52 -8.45 0.42
C TYR A 505 -12.36 -8.56 -0.85
N ALA A 506 -12.33 -7.51 -1.68
CA ALA A 506 -12.86 -7.54 -3.03
C ALA A 506 -11.74 -7.93 -4.00
N GLN A 507 -11.95 -9.02 -4.72
CA GLN A 507 -11.07 -9.60 -5.70
C GLN A 507 -11.67 -9.42 -7.10
N ARG A 508 -10.86 -9.23 -8.13
CA ARG A 508 -11.32 -9.15 -9.52
C ARG A 508 -11.24 -10.46 -10.28
N ASP A 509 -10.18 -11.25 -10.08
CA ASP A 509 -9.94 -12.45 -10.88
C ASP A 509 -9.54 -13.66 -10.02
N PRO A 510 -10.50 -14.57 -9.70
CA PRO A 510 -11.93 -14.46 -9.99
C PRO A 510 -12.66 -13.38 -9.16
N SER A 511 -13.79 -12.89 -9.65
CA SER A 511 -14.50 -11.71 -9.11
C SER A 511 -15.30 -11.99 -7.84
N PHE A 512 -14.62 -12.21 -6.72
CA PHE A 512 -15.26 -12.48 -5.43
C PHE A 512 -15.17 -11.31 -4.45
N ILE A 513 -16.22 -11.11 -3.67
CA ILE A 513 -16.15 -10.40 -2.38
C ILE A 513 -16.32 -11.41 -1.25
N ARG A 514 -15.35 -11.46 -0.33
CA ARG A 514 -15.30 -12.49 0.72
C ARG A 514 -14.56 -12.03 1.97
N PRO A 515 -14.77 -12.70 3.12
CA PRO A 515 -13.90 -12.56 4.28
C PRO A 515 -12.43 -12.84 3.91
N ILE A 516 -11.50 -12.12 4.52
CA ILE A 516 -10.05 -12.29 4.24
C ILE A 516 -9.55 -13.72 4.49
N SER A 517 -10.23 -14.47 5.36
CA SER A 517 -9.97 -15.88 5.67
C SER A 517 -11.21 -16.60 6.20
N ARG A 518 -11.18 -17.93 6.21
CA ARG A 518 -12.22 -18.75 6.87
C ARG A 518 -12.24 -18.54 8.38
N GLY A 519 -11.07 -18.34 9.00
CA GLY A 519 -11.00 -17.98 10.42
C GLY A 519 -11.78 -16.70 10.73
N ILE A 520 -11.59 -15.65 9.92
CA ILE A 520 -12.30 -14.37 10.08
C ILE A 520 -13.80 -14.52 9.78
N GLN A 521 -14.18 -15.32 8.77
CA GLN A 521 -15.59 -15.65 8.53
C GLN A 521 -16.25 -16.25 9.78
N ARG A 522 -15.61 -17.21 10.45
CA ARG A 522 -16.14 -17.81 11.68
C ARG A 522 -16.23 -16.80 12.82
N CYS A 523 -15.26 -15.91 12.96
CA CYS A 523 -15.33 -14.81 13.92
C CYS A 523 -16.48 -13.83 13.63
N LEU A 524 -16.80 -13.57 12.35
CA LEU A 524 -17.98 -12.77 11.97
C LEU A 524 -19.29 -13.47 12.38
N VAL A 525 -19.38 -14.79 12.18
CA VAL A 525 -20.52 -15.60 12.65
C VAL A 525 -20.66 -15.50 14.17
N ARG A 526 -19.55 -15.66 14.91
CA ARG A 526 -19.53 -15.56 16.37
C ARG A 526 -19.97 -14.18 16.84
N TRP A 527 -19.49 -13.11 16.21
CA TRP A 527 -19.93 -11.75 16.51
C TRP A 527 -21.45 -11.60 16.31
N LEU A 528 -22.00 -12.10 15.19
CA LEU A 528 -23.43 -12.05 14.91
C LEU A 528 -24.26 -12.77 16.00
N VAL A 529 -23.82 -13.95 16.43
CA VAL A 529 -24.47 -14.71 17.51
C VAL A 529 -24.42 -13.93 18.83
N GLN A 530 -23.27 -13.36 19.18
CA GLN A 530 -23.12 -12.54 20.39
C GLN A 530 -24.05 -11.33 20.39
N GLN A 531 -24.13 -10.60 19.27
CA GLN A 531 -25.03 -9.46 19.16
C GLN A 531 -26.50 -9.87 19.33
N ARG A 532 -26.92 -11.01 18.77
CA ARG A 532 -28.28 -11.54 18.97
C ARG A 532 -28.59 -11.89 20.42
N MET A 533 -27.63 -12.47 21.13
CA MET A 533 -27.80 -12.81 22.55
C MET A 533 -27.88 -11.57 23.45
N GLN A 534 -27.22 -10.48 23.07
CA GLN A 534 -27.19 -9.22 23.82
C GLN A 534 -28.37 -8.28 23.49
N MET A 535 -29.22 -8.61 22.51
CA MET A 535 -30.36 -7.79 22.13
C MET A 535 -31.46 -7.81 23.19
N ASN A 536 -31.98 -6.63 23.52
CA ASN A 536 -33.25 -6.54 24.23
C ASN A 536 -34.43 -6.92 23.31
N PHE A 537 -35.60 -7.18 23.90
CA PHE A 537 -36.79 -7.63 23.16
C PHE A 537 -37.23 -6.65 22.06
N GLN A 538 -37.10 -5.33 22.31
CA GLN A 538 -37.46 -4.30 21.34
C GLN A 538 -36.53 -4.32 20.12
N ASN A 539 -35.23 -4.42 20.32
CA ASN A 539 -34.22 -4.48 19.27
C ASN A 539 -34.30 -5.81 18.52
N LEU A 540 -34.68 -6.91 19.18
CA LEU A 540 -34.96 -8.18 18.52
C LEU A 540 -36.15 -8.07 17.58
N LEU A 541 -37.26 -7.44 18.00
CA LEU A 541 -38.41 -7.19 17.14
C LEU A 541 -38.06 -6.29 15.95
N GLN A 542 -37.29 -5.22 16.19
CA GLN A 542 -36.80 -4.35 15.12
C GLN A 542 -35.89 -5.10 14.16
N TYR A 543 -34.99 -5.94 14.66
CA TYR A 543 -34.12 -6.78 13.84
C TYR A 543 -34.92 -7.77 12.99
N LEU A 544 -35.90 -8.46 13.57
CA LEU A 544 -36.77 -9.40 12.84
C LEU A 544 -37.62 -8.68 11.81
N TRP A 545 -38.20 -7.52 12.16
CA TRP A 545 -38.96 -6.71 11.23
C TRP A 545 -38.10 -6.20 10.08
N GLN A 546 -36.91 -5.67 10.40
CA GLN A 546 -35.92 -5.28 9.42
C GLN A 546 -35.60 -6.47 8.53
N ARG A 547 -35.37 -7.66 9.07
CA ARG A 547 -35.05 -8.87 8.31
C ARG A 547 -36.17 -9.35 7.39
N ILE A 548 -37.43 -9.26 7.82
CA ILE A 548 -38.58 -9.79 7.08
C ILE A 548 -39.06 -8.80 6.02
N ILE A 549 -39.17 -7.52 6.38
CA ILE A 549 -39.76 -6.48 5.53
C ILE A 549 -38.71 -5.77 4.68
N ARG A 550 -37.51 -5.62 5.23
CA ARG A 550 -36.40 -4.85 4.65
C ARG A 550 -35.08 -5.63 4.70
N GLY A 551 -35.13 -6.96 4.71
CA GLY A 551 -33.93 -7.75 4.91
C GLY A 551 -33.10 -7.74 3.65
N ARG A 552 -31.78 -7.69 3.78
CA ARG A 552 -30.91 -7.98 2.64
C ARG A 552 -31.20 -9.40 2.16
N SER A 553 -31.35 -9.57 0.86
CA SER A 553 -31.53 -10.89 0.29
C SER A 553 -30.60 -11.06 -0.89
N TYR A 554 -29.27 -11.03 -0.69
CA TYR A 554 -28.34 -11.26 -1.82
C TYR A 554 -28.50 -12.62 -2.49
N ARG A 555 -29.37 -13.49 -1.95
CA ARG A 555 -29.80 -14.74 -2.57
C ARG A 555 -30.48 -14.56 -3.92
N HIS A 556 -31.10 -13.41 -4.20
CA HIS A 556 -31.60 -13.10 -5.55
C HIS A 556 -30.49 -12.70 -6.53
N LEU A 557 -29.30 -12.37 -6.02
CA LEU A 557 -28.14 -12.06 -6.84
C LEU A 557 -27.30 -13.31 -7.13
N MET A 558 -27.17 -14.24 -6.18
CA MET A 558 -26.45 -15.51 -6.40
C MET A 558 -27.13 -16.33 -7.51
N LEU A 559 -26.60 -16.29 -8.73
CA LEU A 559 -27.22 -16.90 -9.91
C LEU A 559 -27.12 -18.42 -9.88
N GLU A 560 -26.13 -18.99 -9.20
CA GLU A 560 -26.05 -20.42 -8.96
C GLU A 560 -25.45 -20.70 -7.57
N ALA A 561 -26.23 -21.37 -6.72
CA ALA A 561 -25.67 -22.15 -5.62
C ALA A 561 -24.96 -23.38 -6.21
N GLY A 562 -23.79 -23.16 -6.83
CA GLY A 562 -23.13 -24.16 -7.67
C GLY A 562 -21.59 -24.21 -7.58
N TYR A 563 -20.91 -23.26 -6.95
CA TYR A 563 -19.45 -23.30 -6.80
C TYR A 563 -19.02 -24.13 -5.57
N LYS A 564 -19.33 -25.44 -5.58
CA LYS A 564 -18.79 -26.42 -4.64
C LYS A 564 -17.35 -26.81 -4.97
#